data_AF-A0A0R3WGT0-F1
#
_entry.id   AF-A0A0R3WGT0-F1
#
_cell.length_a   1.000
_cell.length_b   1.000
_cell.length_c   1.000
_cell.angle_alpha   90.00
_cell.angle_beta   90.00
_cell.angle_gamma   90.00
#
_symmetry.space_group_name_H-M   'P 1'
#
loop_
_entity.id
_entity.type
_entity.pdbx_description
1 polymer ?
#
loop_
_entity_poly.entity_id
_entity_poly.type
_entity_poly.pdbx_seq_one_letter_code
_entity_poly.pdbx_strand_id
1 'polypeptide(L)'
;MDLPDEILEYIKNAPLVLPKNARTVKAERDEFSDNSDDDSWSNDGGSDDELEASTFPDFETKVNEIIASLDGAVFPKLNWSAPKDAAWINFGSTLRCTSATDLLVLLKASDFISHDIYAPFAYCTDAKNNEEVDEPQHPLKLVLRAWRQIRPDGEFRCFIRNNHLYAICQRHYDSYFNFIETEQANIKRVISDFFDKNIKDNFPLDDYVMDVFVGHKFESPSCVKVIDFNVYGPPTDGLMFDWSELTLLPIDKEVYFRWQGDKTMRSSVFSQYKLPIDLVDISSGGDTDKLIDLIQAHVEEQKNGEA
;
A
#
# COMPACT_ATOMS: atom_id res chain seq x y z
N MET A 1 -12.77 15.19 4.36
CA MET A 1 -12.93 16.66 4.31
C MET A 1 -12.66 17.14 2.89
N ASP A 2 -13.16 18.32 2.49
CA ASP A 2 -12.71 18.96 1.25
C ASP A 2 -11.21 19.25 1.31
N LEU A 3 -10.51 19.00 0.19
CA LEU A 3 -9.11 19.36 0.04
C LEU A 3 -9.03 20.88 -0.21
N PRO A 4 -8.35 21.66 0.64
CA PRO A 4 -8.23 23.10 0.42
C PRO A 4 -7.46 23.42 -0.86
N ASP A 5 -7.84 24.51 -1.54
CA ASP A 5 -7.20 24.93 -2.80
C ASP A 5 -5.70 25.24 -2.62
N GLU A 6 -5.31 25.79 -1.47
CA GLU A 6 -3.90 26.01 -1.10
C GLU A 6 -3.08 24.71 -1.07
N ILE A 7 -3.68 23.61 -0.60
CA ILE A 7 -3.01 22.29 -0.56
C ILE A 7 -2.98 21.69 -1.96
N LEU A 8 -4.04 21.89 -2.75
CA LEU A 8 -4.06 21.46 -4.14
C LEU A 8 -2.96 22.16 -4.94
N GLU A 9 -2.81 23.48 -4.79
CA GLU A 9 -1.75 24.26 -5.43
C GLU A 9 -0.35 23.82 -4.97
N TYR A 10 -0.19 23.54 -3.68
CA TYR A 10 1.05 22.96 -3.12
C TYR A 10 1.42 21.62 -3.76
N ILE A 11 0.46 20.71 -3.89
CA ILE A 11 0.70 19.40 -4.51
C ILE A 11 1.12 19.59 -5.98
N LYS A 12 0.42 20.46 -6.72
CA LYS A 12 0.67 20.69 -8.16
C LYS A 12 2.01 21.35 -8.46
N ASN A 13 2.34 22.44 -7.76
CA ASN A 13 3.36 23.39 -8.24
C ASN A 13 4.59 23.50 -7.34
N ALA A 14 4.47 23.21 -6.04
CA ALA A 14 5.58 23.45 -5.12
C ALA A 14 6.74 22.46 -5.34
N PRO A 15 8.00 22.84 -5.09
CA PRO A 15 9.06 21.86 -4.91
C PRO A 15 8.81 21.06 -3.61
N LEU A 16 9.19 19.78 -3.60
CA LEU A 16 9.15 18.97 -2.39
C LEU A 16 10.29 19.42 -1.48
N VAL A 17 9.98 20.26 -0.50
CA VAL A 17 10.92 20.72 0.54
C VAL A 17 10.69 19.89 1.80
N LEU A 18 11.72 19.20 2.27
CA LEU A 18 11.64 18.52 3.55
C LEU A 18 11.62 19.56 4.68
N PRO A 19 10.76 19.38 5.70
CA PRO A 19 10.70 20.29 6.82
C PRO A 19 12.07 20.39 7.50
N LYS A 20 12.48 21.61 7.92
CA LYS A 20 13.77 21.88 8.60
C LYS A 20 14.00 21.01 9.86
N ASN A 21 12.93 20.45 10.42
CA ASN A 21 12.93 19.59 11.61
C ASN A 21 13.09 18.10 11.28
N ALA A 22 13.15 17.72 10.00
CA ALA A 22 13.48 16.36 9.59
C ALA A 22 14.86 16.04 10.16
N ARG A 23 14.89 15.19 11.18
CA ARG A 23 16.15 14.75 11.79
C ARG A 23 16.96 14.08 10.70
N THR A 24 18.01 14.75 10.24
CA THR A 24 19.11 14.08 9.56
C THR A 24 19.66 13.08 10.56
N VAL A 25 19.31 11.82 10.39
CA VAL A 25 20.05 10.74 11.03
C VAL A 25 21.41 10.80 10.35
N LYS A 26 22.35 11.53 10.97
CA LYS A 26 23.76 11.35 10.64
C LYS A 26 24.01 9.87 10.94
N ALA A 27 24.17 9.07 9.89
CA ALA A 27 24.76 7.76 10.06
C ALA A 27 26.11 8.02 10.74
N GLU A 28 26.24 7.58 11.99
CA GLU A 28 27.55 7.52 12.62
C GLU A 28 28.36 6.59 11.72
N ARG A 29 29.29 7.16 10.95
CA ARG A 29 30.27 6.38 10.20
C ARG A 29 31.08 5.66 11.27
N ASP A 30 30.82 4.36 11.42
CA ASP A 30 31.75 3.47 12.12
C ASP A 30 33.14 3.63 11.49
N GLU A 31 34.16 3.73 12.35
CA GLU A 31 35.57 3.95 12.01
C GLU A 31 36.21 2.74 11.30
N PHE A 32 35.63 2.29 10.17
CA PHE A 32 36.32 1.45 9.21
C PHE A 32 36.60 2.27 7.95
N SER A 33 37.75 2.95 8.03
CA SER A 33 38.43 3.63 6.92
C SER A 33 38.71 2.64 5.79
N ASP A 34 38.04 2.81 4.65
CA ASP A 34 38.63 2.45 3.36
C ASP A 34 38.71 3.71 2.48
N ASN A 35 39.94 4.09 2.16
CA ASN A 35 40.32 5.31 1.49
C ASN A 35 39.97 5.17 0.00
N SER A 36 38.84 5.72 -0.44
CA SER A 36 38.55 5.88 -1.86
C SER A 36 38.00 7.29 -2.12
N ASP A 37 38.84 8.05 -2.81
CA ASP A 37 38.63 9.32 -3.52
C ASP A 37 37.31 10.06 -3.24
N ASP A 38 37.42 11.01 -2.30
CA ASP A 38 36.44 12.06 -2.03
C ASP A 38 36.44 13.06 -3.19
N ASP A 39 35.69 12.75 -4.25
CA ASP A 39 35.20 13.75 -5.20
C ASP A 39 34.24 14.68 -4.46
N SER A 40 34.85 15.68 -3.79
CA SER A 40 34.19 16.84 -3.24
C SER A 40 33.39 17.53 -4.36
N TRP A 41 32.08 17.29 -4.38
CA TRP A 41 31.11 18.03 -5.17
C TRP A 41 31.17 19.48 -4.72
N SER A 42 32.09 20.23 -5.34
CA SER A 42 32.29 21.65 -5.14
C SER A 42 30.96 22.33 -5.49
N ASN A 43 30.32 22.87 -4.46
CA ASN A 43 29.11 23.68 -4.59
C ASN A 43 29.45 24.94 -5.38
N ASP A 44 29.31 24.85 -6.71
CA ASP A 44 29.48 25.97 -7.62
C ASP A 44 28.26 26.89 -7.54
N GLY A 45 28.39 27.98 -6.77
CA GLY A 45 27.96 29.32 -7.17
C GLY A 45 26.50 29.58 -7.57
N GLY A 46 25.54 28.73 -7.24
CA GLY A 46 24.10 29.02 -7.39
C GLY A 46 23.56 29.75 -6.15
N SER A 47 22.77 30.80 -6.35
CA SER A 47 22.10 31.57 -5.29
C SER A 47 21.43 30.66 -4.25
N ASP A 48 21.87 30.81 -3.00
CA ASP A 48 21.38 30.12 -1.80
C ASP A 48 20.00 30.67 -1.38
N ASP A 49 19.03 30.61 -2.29
CA ASP A 49 17.62 30.68 -1.91
C ASP A 49 17.26 29.29 -1.36
N GLU A 50 17.60 29.02 -0.09
CA GLU A 50 17.06 27.88 0.65
C GLU A 50 15.53 27.92 0.51
N LEU A 51 14.97 27.04 -0.32
CA LEU A 51 13.53 26.97 -0.55
C LEU A 51 12.85 26.74 0.80
N GLU A 52 12.12 27.75 1.29
CA GLU A 52 11.39 27.65 2.55
C GLU A 52 10.27 26.62 2.40
N ALA A 53 10.13 25.76 3.42
CA ALA A 53 9.03 24.80 3.45
C ALA A 53 7.70 25.57 3.55
N SER A 54 6.80 25.34 2.59
CA SER A 54 5.45 25.88 2.66
C SER A 54 4.76 25.38 3.94
N THR A 55 4.14 26.29 4.69
CA THR A 55 3.43 25.97 5.93
C THR A 55 1.95 26.26 5.76
N PHE A 56 1.09 25.41 6.34
CA PHE A 56 -0.36 25.55 6.23
C PHE A 56 -0.99 25.44 7.63
N PRO A 57 -0.88 26.47 8.49
CA PRO A 57 -1.19 26.35 9.93
C PRO A 57 -2.61 25.87 10.22
N ASP A 58 -3.61 26.37 9.50
CA ASP A 58 -5.01 26.01 9.69
C ASP A 58 -5.28 24.57 9.25
N PHE A 59 -4.74 24.16 8.11
CA PHE A 59 -4.83 22.79 7.62
C PHE A 59 -4.10 21.81 8.53
N GLU A 60 -2.86 22.13 8.93
CA GLU A 60 -2.04 21.30 9.80
C GLU A 60 -2.71 21.08 11.15
N THR A 61 -3.25 22.15 11.75
CA THR A 61 -3.97 22.06 13.04
C THR A 61 -5.17 21.13 12.91
N LYS A 62 -6.00 21.32 11.88
CA LYS A 62 -7.18 20.49 11.63
C LYS A 62 -6.85 19.03 11.37
N VAL A 63 -5.79 18.75 10.60
CA VAL A 63 -5.34 17.38 10.34
C VAL A 63 -4.81 16.73 11.62
N ASN A 64 -4.00 17.45 12.41
CA ASN A 64 -3.48 16.94 13.68
C ASN A 64 -4.59 16.65 14.70
N GLU A 65 -5.66 17.46 14.73
CA GLU A 65 -6.86 17.18 15.54
C GLU A 65 -7.57 15.90 15.08
N ILE A 66 -7.72 15.69 13.77
CA ILE A 66 -8.29 14.45 13.22
C ILE A 66 -7.41 13.26 13.57
N ILE A 67 -6.09 13.37 13.44
CA ILE A 67 -5.15 12.32 13.81
C ILE A 67 -5.30 11.96 15.30
N ALA A 68 -5.37 12.96 16.18
CA ALA A 68 -5.59 12.75 17.61
C ALA A 68 -6.93 12.04 17.89
N SER A 69 -7.98 12.33 17.12
CA SER A 69 -9.29 11.65 17.24
C SER A 69 -9.30 10.21 16.73
N LEU A 70 -8.33 9.81 15.90
CA LEU A 70 -8.22 8.49 15.26
C LEU A 70 -7.06 7.67 15.84
N ASP A 71 -6.92 7.67 17.17
CA ASP A 71 -5.88 6.93 17.90
C ASP A 71 -4.42 7.32 17.54
N GLY A 72 -4.22 8.56 17.08
CA GLY A 72 -2.88 9.14 16.85
C GLY A 72 -2.19 8.70 15.56
N ALA A 73 -2.87 7.93 14.69
CA ALA A 73 -2.30 7.55 13.39
C ALA A 73 -3.39 7.34 12.33
N VAL A 74 -3.13 7.81 11.11
CA VAL A 74 -4.09 7.74 10.01
C VAL A 74 -3.49 7.16 8.75
N PHE A 75 -4.37 6.65 7.89
CA PHE A 75 -4.13 6.29 6.50
C PHE A 75 -4.78 7.33 5.59
N PRO A 76 -4.03 8.06 4.76
CA PRO A 76 -4.58 9.05 3.83
C PRO A 76 -4.97 8.43 2.49
N LYS A 77 -6.05 8.92 1.89
CA LYS A 77 -6.35 8.77 0.46
C LYS A 77 -7.10 10.00 -0.06
N LEU A 78 -7.04 10.24 -1.37
CA LEU A 78 -7.97 11.16 -2.02
C LEU A 78 -9.27 10.41 -2.37
N ASN A 79 -10.03 10.92 -3.34
CA ASN A 79 -11.30 10.36 -3.77
C ASN A 79 -11.19 8.87 -4.09
N TRP A 80 -10.15 8.48 -4.83
CA TRP A 80 -9.99 7.12 -5.33
C TRP A 80 -8.71 6.49 -4.81
N SER A 81 -7.59 7.20 -4.94
CA SER A 81 -6.28 6.61 -4.77
C SER A 81 -5.65 6.92 -3.41
N ALA A 82 -4.94 5.94 -2.87
CA ALA A 82 -4.03 6.12 -1.74
C ALA A 82 -2.59 6.23 -2.27
N PRO A 83 -1.71 7.00 -1.62
CA PRO A 83 -0.34 7.27 -2.07
C PRO A 83 0.62 6.09 -1.82
N LYS A 84 0.24 4.88 -2.27
CA LYS A 84 0.96 3.62 -1.99
C LYS A 84 2.35 3.58 -2.61
N ASP A 85 2.47 4.15 -3.79
CA ASP A 85 3.69 4.37 -4.56
C ASP A 85 4.68 5.31 -3.85
N ALA A 86 4.19 6.24 -3.03
CA ALA A 86 5.02 7.15 -2.25
C ALA A 86 5.41 6.62 -0.87
N ALA A 87 5.06 5.38 -0.51
CA ALA A 87 5.32 4.84 0.84
C ALA A 87 6.80 4.94 1.24
N TRP A 88 7.73 4.91 0.28
CA TRP A 88 9.18 4.99 0.48
C TRP A 88 9.65 6.29 1.13
N ILE A 89 8.91 7.39 0.99
CA ILE A 89 9.34 8.70 1.49
C ILE A 89 9.17 8.84 3.01
N ASN A 90 8.21 8.09 3.56
CA ASN A 90 7.85 8.19 4.97
C ASN A 90 8.70 7.23 5.82
N PHE A 91 8.89 7.57 7.09
CA PHE A 91 9.69 6.77 8.00
C PHE A 91 9.12 5.35 8.15
N GLY A 92 9.94 4.33 7.91
CA GLY A 92 9.52 2.93 7.97
C GLY A 92 8.80 2.43 6.72
N SER A 93 8.87 3.18 5.61
CA SER A 93 8.29 2.81 4.31
C SER A 93 6.79 2.47 4.40
N THR A 94 6.03 3.33 5.10
CA THR A 94 4.63 3.08 5.46
C THR A 94 3.72 4.25 5.13
N LEU A 95 2.44 3.94 4.91
CA LEU A 95 1.37 4.92 4.69
C LEU A 95 0.78 5.45 6.00
N ARG A 96 1.42 5.13 7.13
CA ARG A 96 1.04 5.61 8.46
C ARG A 96 1.49 7.06 8.63
N CYS A 97 0.53 7.97 8.70
CA CYS A 97 0.78 9.37 9.03
C CYS A 97 0.45 9.64 10.50
N THR A 98 1.38 10.26 11.22
CA THR A 98 1.24 10.68 12.62
C THR A 98 1.22 12.19 12.80
N SER A 99 1.57 12.93 11.75
CA SER A 99 1.49 14.38 11.69
C SER A 99 0.94 14.85 10.33
N ALA A 100 0.46 16.08 10.27
CA ALA A 100 0.09 16.73 9.02
C ALA A 100 1.27 16.82 8.02
N THR A 101 2.49 16.96 8.52
CA THR A 101 3.72 16.96 7.73
C THR A 101 3.93 15.62 7.01
N ASP A 102 3.78 14.50 7.71
CA ASP A 102 3.90 13.15 7.12
C ASP A 102 2.91 13.00 5.96
N LEU A 103 1.68 13.51 6.15
CA LEU A 103 0.62 13.46 5.16
C LEU A 103 0.94 14.32 3.93
N LEU A 104 1.39 15.56 4.12
CA LEU A 104 1.71 16.48 3.01
C LEU A 104 2.83 15.93 2.12
N VAL A 105 3.89 15.41 2.74
CA VAL A 105 5.02 14.80 2.04
C VAL A 105 4.55 13.59 1.22
N LEU A 106 3.71 12.74 1.81
CA LEU A 106 3.22 11.53 1.16
C LEU A 106 2.26 11.83 -0.01
N LEU A 107 1.34 12.79 0.15
CA LEU A 107 0.45 13.21 -0.93
C LEU A 107 1.23 13.84 -2.09
N LYS A 108 2.26 14.64 -1.77
CA LYS A 108 3.07 15.32 -2.77
C LYS A 108 3.95 14.39 -3.59
N ALA A 109 4.48 13.35 -2.98
CA ALA A 109 5.42 12.43 -3.63
C ALA A 109 4.74 11.29 -4.43
N SER A 110 3.40 11.28 -4.52
CA SER A 110 2.63 10.20 -5.14
C SER A 110 2.15 10.55 -6.55
N ASP A 111 2.47 9.68 -7.49
CA ASP A 111 1.95 9.68 -8.86
C ASP A 111 0.48 9.26 -8.88
N PHE A 112 0.04 8.36 -7.99
CA PHE A 112 -1.37 8.00 -7.87
C PHE A 112 -2.24 9.18 -7.42
N ILE A 113 -1.74 10.00 -6.49
CA ILE A 113 -2.41 11.24 -6.10
C ILE A 113 -2.41 12.25 -7.24
N SER A 114 -1.31 12.36 -7.98
CA SER A 114 -1.24 13.21 -9.17
C SER A 114 -2.24 12.78 -10.25
N HIS A 115 -2.43 11.47 -10.46
CA HIS A 115 -3.42 10.94 -11.39
C HIS A 115 -4.86 11.31 -10.97
N ASP A 116 -5.20 11.19 -9.68
CA ASP A 116 -6.51 11.63 -9.15
C ASP A 116 -6.78 13.13 -9.42
N ILE A 117 -5.73 13.96 -9.43
CA ILE A 117 -5.82 15.41 -9.68
C ILE A 117 -5.94 15.75 -11.16
N TYR A 118 -5.05 15.19 -12.00
CA TYR A 118 -4.89 15.61 -13.39
C TYR A 118 -5.67 14.77 -14.40
N ALA A 119 -5.87 13.48 -14.11
CA ALA A 119 -6.40 12.51 -15.07
C ALA A 119 -7.49 11.57 -14.49
N PRO A 120 -8.39 12.03 -13.58
CA PRO A 120 -9.37 11.16 -12.92
C PRO A 120 -10.34 10.46 -13.89
N PHE A 121 -10.62 11.09 -15.03
CA PHE A 121 -11.59 10.64 -16.03
C PHE A 121 -10.93 10.23 -17.36
N ALA A 122 -9.61 10.02 -17.38
CA ALA A 122 -8.87 9.76 -18.61
C ALA A 122 -9.36 8.52 -19.39
N TYR A 123 -10.01 7.57 -18.72
CA TYR A 123 -10.56 6.34 -19.30
C TYR A 123 -12.08 6.37 -19.50
N CYS A 124 -12.75 7.47 -19.14
CA CYS A 124 -14.19 7.62 -19.32
C CYS A 124 -14.49 7.94 -20.79
N THR A 125 -15.40 7.18 -21.41
CA THR A 125 -15.81 7.38 -22.82
C THR A 125 -16.96 8.38 -22.97
N ASP A 126 -17.67 8.63 -21.88
CA ASP A 126 -18.81 9.54 -21.74
C ASP A 126 -18.42 10.90 -21.13
N ALA A 127 -17.23 10.99 -20.54
CA ALA A 127 -16.63 12.26 -20.19
C ALA A 127 -16.43 13.04 -21.48
N LYS A 128 -17.19 14.11 -21.66
CA LYS A 128 -16.99 15.04 -22.77
C LYS A 128 -15.51 15.42 -22.77
N ASN A 129 -14.83 15.23 -23.91
CA ASN A 129 -13.51 15.79 -24.17
C ASN A 129 -13.61 17.31 -23.98
N ASN A 130 -13.47 17.77 -22.74
CA ASN A 130 -13.41 19.17 -22.39
C ASN A 130 -12.00 19.61 -22.74
N GLU A 131 -11.79 19.86 -24.03
CA GLU A 131 -10.57 20.48 -24.58
C GLU A 131 -10.35 21.91 -24.03
N GLU A 132 -11.17 22.40 -23.10
CA GLU A 132 -11.13 23.76 -22.54
C GLU A 132 -11.36 23.88 -21.01
N VAL A 133 -11.10 22.86 -20.19
CA VAL A 133 -11.27 23.03 -18.72
C VAL A 133 -10.01 22.69 -17.94
N ASP A 134 -9.23 23.73 -17.65
CA ASP A 134 -8.01 23.77 -16.82
C ASP A 134 -8.23 23.47 -15.32
N GLU A 135 -9.46 23.14 -14.90
CA GLU A 135 -9.81 22.90 -13.50
C GLU A 135 -10.38 21.49 -13.27
N PRO A 136 -10.01 20.81 -12.16
CA PRO A 136 -10.63 19.54 -11.81
C PRO A 136 -12.14 19.76 -11.62
N GLN A 137 -12.94 19.24 -12.55
CA GLN A 137 -14.41 19.40 -12.55
C GLN A 137 -15.10 18.67 -11.39
N HIS A 138 -14.36 18.15 -10.42
CA HIS A 138 -14.88 17.40 -9.30
C HIS A 138 -14.21 17.85 -7.99
N PRO A 139 -14.96 17.97 -6.90
CA PRO A 139 -14.39 18.34 -5.61
C PRO A 139 -13.48 17.21 -5.10
N LEU A 140 -12.22 17.55 -4.86
CA LEU A 140 -11.26 16.64 -4.23
C LEU A 140 -11.54 16.57 -2.72
N LYS A 141 -11.55 15.35 -2.21
CA LYS A 141 -11.79 15.01 -0.81
C LYS A 141 -10.54 14.36 -0.25
N LEU A 142 -10.03 14.90 0.84
CA LEU A 142 -9.06 14.23 1.68
C LEU A 142 -9.78 13.30 2.66
N VAL A 143 -9.52 12.00 2.54
CA VAL A 143 -10.07 10.94 3.39
C VAL A 143 -8.97 10.45 4.33
N LEU A 144 -9.23 10.59 5.63
CA LEU A 144 -8.35 10.09 6.70
C LEU A 144 -9.07 8.95 7.41
N ARG A 145 -8.51 7.75 7.33
CA ARG A 145 -9.00 6.56 8.03
C ARG A 145 -8.08 6.25 9.20
N ALA A 146 -8.62 5.73 10.30
CA ALA A 146 -7.79 5.25 11.40
C ALA A 146 -6.77 4.22 10.89
N TRP A 147 -5.50 4.39 11.24
CA TRP A 147 -4.46 3.46 10.85
C TRP A 147 -4.72 2.08 11.45
N ARG A 148 -4.63 1.05 10.62
CA ARG A 148 -4.73 -0.35 11.04
C ARG A 148 -3.62 -1.12 10.35
N GLN A 149 -2.93 -1.96 11.11
CA GLN A 149 -2.01 -2.92 10.54
C GLN A 149 -2.83 -4.06 9.91
N ILE A 150 -2.90 -4.05 8.59
CA ILE A 150 -3.54 -5.10 7.80
C ILE A 150 -2.47 -6.13 7.45
N ARG A 151 -2.78 -7.41 7.64
CA ARG A 151 -1.86 -8.48 7.25
C ARG A 151 -1.96 -8.68 5.74
N PRO A 152 -0.83 -8.70 5.01
CA PRO A 152 -0.82 -8.88 3.56
C PRO A 152 -1.50 -10.18 3.09
N ASP A 153 -1.40 -11.25 3.87
CA ASP A 153 -1.97 -12.56 3.54
C ASP A 153 -3.51 -12.62 3.61
N GLY A 154 -4.14 -11.61 4.20
CA GLY A 154 -5.58 -11.49 4.29
C GLY A 154 -6.19 -10.55 3.25
N GLU A 155 -5.41 -9.94 2.36
CA GLU A 155 -5.92 -9.00 1.37
C GLU A 155 -6.23 -9.68 0.03
N PHE A 156 -7.44 -9.46 -0.47
CA PHE A 156 -7.93 -10.03 -1.72
C PHE A 156 -8.61 -8.99 -2.60
N ARG A 157 -8.44 -9.13 -3.90
CA ARG A 157 -9.18 -8.39 -4.92
C ARG A 157 -10.26 -9.28 -5.51
N CYS A 158 -11.49 -8.76 -5.52
CA CYS A 158 -12.68 -9.43 -5.99
C CYS A 158 -13.20 -8.73 -7.24
N PHE A 159 -13.55 -9.50 -8.28
CA PHE A 159 -14.08 -8.99 -9.53
C PHE A 159 -15.57 -9.32 -9.62
N ILE A 160 -16.37 -8.28 -9.80
CA ILE A 160 -17.82 -8.36 -9.90
C ILE A 160 -18.21 -7.92 -11.31
N ARG A 161 -19.05 -8.71 -11.98
CA ARG A 161 -19.62 -8.37 -13.27
C ARG A 161 -21.05 -8.86 -13.37
N ASN A 162 -21.94 -8.08 -13.95
CA ASN A 162 -23.38 -8.30 -13.99
C ASN A 162 -23.93 -8.61 -12.59
N ASN A 163 -23.43 -7.92 -11.56
CA ASN A 163 -23.79 -8.09 -10.15
C ASN A 163 -23.51 -9.52 -9.61
N HIS A 164 -22.50 -10.20 -10.17
CA HIS A 164 -22.02 -11.50 -9.70
C HIS A 164 -20.53 -11.43 -9.39
N LEU A 165 -20.14 -11.86 -8.19
CA LEU A 165 -18.76 -12.17 -7.86
C LEU A 165 -18.33 -13.39 -8.67
N TYR A 166 -17.36 -13.23 -9.58
CA TYR A 166 -16.93 -14.32 -10.46
C TYR A 166 -15.44 -14.64 -10.36
N ALA A 167 -14.62 -13.73 -9.85
CA ALA A 167 -13.19 -14.00 -9.63
C ALA A 167 -12.64 -13.33 -8.36
N ILE A 168 -11.63 -13.95 -7.77
CA ILE A 168 -10.88 -13.52 -6.59
C ILE A 168 -9.39 -13.77 -6.85
N CYS A 169 -8.53 -12.84 -6.46
CA CYS A 169 -7.09 -13.09 -6.32
C CYS A 169 -6.52 -12.50 -5.03
N GLN A 170 -5.38 -13.03 -4.56
CA GLN A 170 -4.63 -12.38 -3.48
C GLN A 170 -4.09 -11.02 -3.95
N ARG A 171 -4.05 -10.03 -3.05
CA ARG A 171 -3.66 -8.65 -3.39
C ARG A 171 -2.16 -8.49 -3.64
N HIS A 172 -1.35 -9.25 -2.92
CA HIS A 172 0.12 -9.23 -2.96
C HIS A 172 0.61 -10.44 -3.76
N TYR A 173 0.54 -10.37 -5.09
CA TYR A 173 0.79 -11.50 -6.00
C TYR A 173 2.26 -11.97 -6.06
N ASP A 174 3.17 -11.13 -5.56
CA ASP A 174 4.62 -11.37 -5.50
C ASP A 174 5.05 -12.22 -4.29
N SER A 175 4.11 -12.63 -3.45
CA SER A 175 4.37 -13.24 -2.15
C SER A 175 3.61 -14.55 -1.98
N TYR A 176 4.27 -15.63 -1.58
CA TYR A 176 3.59 -16.86 -1.15
C TYR A 176 3.06 -16.72 0.29
N PHE A 177 1.83 -17.19 0.52
CA PHE A 177 1.22 -17.22 1.86
C PHE A 177 0.61 -18.59 2.15
N ASN A 178 1.17 -19.29 3.13
CA ASN A 178 0.69 -20.61 3.56
C ASN A 178 -0.78 -20.58 4.03
N PHE A 179 -1.21 -19.47 4.63
CA PHE A 179 -2.59 -19.24 5.04
C PHE A 179 -3.56 -19.39 3.85
N ILE A 180 -3.24 -18.79 2.70
CA ILE A 180 -4.11 -18.80 1.53
C ILE A 180 -4.18 -20.20 0.92
N GLU A 181 -3.05 -20.90 0.80
CA GLU A 181 -3.00 -22.29 0.31
C GLU A 181 -3.86 -23.23 1.19
N THR A 182 -3.74 -23.10 2.51
CA THR A 182 -4.43 -23.97 3.46
C THR A 182 -5.93 -23.67 3.53
N GLU A 183 -6.31 -22.38 3.47
CA GLU A 183 -7.67 -21.93 3.77
C GLU A 183 -8.46 -21.46 2.53
N GLN A 184 -7.99 -21.78 1.31
CA GLN A 184 -8.59 -21.32 0.06
C GLN A 184 -10.12 -21.49 -0.02
N ALA A 185 -10.63 -22.64 0.44
CA ALA A 185 -12.06 -22.95 0.43
C ALA A 185 -12.84 -22.07 1.42
N ASN A 186 -12.27 -21.84 2.62
CA ASN A 186 -12.88 -20.99 3.63
C ASN A 186 -12.87 -19.53 3.21
N ILE A 187 -11.74 -19.03 2.69
CA ILE A 187 -11.60 -17.66 2.16
C ILE A 187 -12.63 -17.39 1.08
N LYS A 188 -12.69 -18.27 0.07
CA LYS A 188 -13.65 -18.17 -1.04
C LYS A 188 -15.10 -18.15 -0.53
N ARG A 189 -15.43 -19.03 0.41
CA ARG A 189 -16.78 -19.12 1.00
C ARG A 189 -17.14 -17.84 1.75
N VAL A 190 -16.30 -17.36 2.68
CA VAL A 190 -16.63 -16.18 3.47
C VAL A 190 -16.71 -14.90 2.63
N ILE A 191 -15.88 -14.75 1.59
CA ILE A 191 -15.97 -13.63 0.66
C ILE A 191 -17.28 -13.68 -0.13
N SER A 192 -17.65 -14.86 -0.65
CA SER A 192 -18.90 -15.04 -1.42
C SER A 192 -20.12 -14.79 -0.54
N ASP A 193 -20.16 -15.38 0.67
CA ASP A 193 -21.24 -15.16 1.64
C ASP A 193 -21.35 -13.68 2.04
N PHE A 194 -20.22 -12.99 2.18
CA PHE A 194 -20.19 -11.56 2.50
C PHE A 194 -20.73 -10.73 1.35
N PHE A 195 -20.32 -11.02 0.11
CA PHE A 195 -20.78 -10.34 -1.09
C PHE A 195 -22.30 -10.47 -1.24
N ASP A 196 -22.82 -11.70 -1.24
CA ASP A 196 -24.25 -11.97 -1.45
C ASP A 196 -25.14 -11.32 -0.39
N LYS A 197 -24.66 -11.23 0.86
CA LYS A 197 -25.46 -10.69 1.97
C LYS A 197 -25.40 -9.17 2.08
N ASN A 198 -24.23 -8.57 1.82
CA ASN A 198 -23.97 -7.18 2.18
C ASN A 198 -23.82 -6.25 0.98
N ILE A 199 -23.35 -6.77 -0.16
CA ILE A 199 -22.91 -5.94 -1.28
C ILE A 199 -23.82 -6.10 -2.50
N LYS A 200 -24.14 -7.35 -2.87
CA LYS A 200 -25.03 -7.66 -3.99
C LYS A 200 -26.35 -6.91 -3.85
N ASP A 201 -26.81 -6.29 -4.92
CA ASP A 201 -28.02 -5.46 -4.99
C ASP A 201 -28.03 -4.19 -4.10
N ASN A 202 -27.03 -3.98 -3.24
CA ASN A 202 -26.88 -2.79 -2.40
C ASN A 202 -25.89 -1.77 -2.97
N PHE A 203 -24.95 -2.21 -3.82
CA PHE A 203 -24.01 -1.34 -4.52
C PHE A 203 -24.64 -0.80 -5.82
N PRO A 204 -24.45 0.48 -6.18
CA PRO A 204 -25.18 1.09 -7.29
C PRO A 204 -24.73 0.67 -8.70
N LEU A 205 -23.64 -0.10 -8.83
CA LEU A 205 -23.08 -0.55 -10.11
C LEU A 205 -23.13 -2.07 -10.18
N ASP A 206 -23.30 -2.59 -11.40
CA ASP A 206 -23.29 -4.04 -11.66
C ASP A 206 -21.87 -4.58 -11.89
N ASP A 207 -20.97 -3.73 -12.40
CA ASP A 207 -19.59 -4.08 -12.78
C ASP A 207 -18.61 -3.23 -11.97
N TYR A 208 -17.81 -3.87 -11.13
CA TYR A 208 -16.81 -3.19 -10.31
C TYR A 208 -15.79 -4.17 -9.72
N VAL A 209 -14.75 -3.61 -9.11
CA VAL A 209 -13.76 -4.36 -8.35
C VAL A 209 -13.88 -4.00 -6.88
N MET A 210 -13.81 -4.98 -6.01
CA MET A 210 -13.89 -4.79 -4.56
C MET A 210 -12.64 -5.39 -3.90
N ASP A 211 -11.92 -4.59 -3.13
CA ASP A 211 -10.80 -5.06 -2.31
C ASP A 211 -11.32 -5.35 -0.91
N VAL A 212 -10.99 -6.53 -0.37
CA VAL A 212 -11.43 -6.99 0.95
C VAL A 212 -10.27 -7.51 1.79
N PHE A 213 -10.43 -7.39 3.11
CA PHE A 213 -9.60 -8.07 4.10
C PHE A 213 -10.37 -9.26 4.68
N VAL A 214 -9.70 -10.40 4.82
CA VAL A 214 -10.21 -11.62 5.48
C VAL A 214 -9.32 -11.98 6.66
N GLY A 215 -9.91 -12.00 7.86
CA GLY A 215 -9.23 -12.47 9.07
C GLY A 215 -9.28 -13.99 9.25
N HIS A 216 -8.40 -14.54 10.10
CA HIS A 216 -8.28 -16.00 10.30
C HIS A 216 -9.45 -16.62 11.08
N LYS A 217 -10.30 -15.80 11.72
CA LYS A 217 -11.46 -16.27 12.48
C LYS A 217 -12.69 -16.27 11.57
N PHE A 218 -12.82 -17.30 10.74
CA PHE A 218 -13.89 -17.40 9.72
C PHE A 218 -15.32 -17.37 10.27
N GLU A 219 -15.51 -17.74 11.54
CA GLU A 219 -16.81 -17.70 12.22
C GLU A 219 -17.16 -16.30 12.75
N SER A 220 -16.20 -15.37 12.77
CA SER A 220 -16.44 -14.01 13.25
C SER A 220 -17.31 -13.23 12.25
N PRO A 221 -18.33 -12.50 12.72
CA PRO A 221 -19.12 -11.62 11.84
C PRO A 221 -18.28 -10.50 11.22
N SER A 222 -17.12 -10.17 11.81
CA SER A 222 -16.16 -9.20 11.30
C SER A 222 -14.98 -9.82 10.55
N CYS A 223 -15.10 -11.08 10.13
CA CYS A 223 -14.06 -11.80 9.39
C CYS A 223 -13.71 -11.09 8.07
N VAL A 224 -14.73 -10.67 7.32
CA VAL A 224 -14.55 -9.95 6.05
C VAL A 224 -14.81 -8.47 6.26
N LYS A 225 -13.92 -7.62 5.74
CA LYS A 225 -14.05 -6.16 5.76
C LYS A 225 -13.75 -5.59 4.39
N VAL A 226 -14.56 -4.66 3.92
CA VAL A 226 -14.28 -3.91 2.70
C VAL A 226 -13.09 -2.97 2.93
N ILE A 227 -12.12 -2.99 2.03
CA ILE A 227 -10.99 -2.06 1.98
C ILE A 227 -11.30 -0.93 1.01
N ASP A 228 -11.69 -1.27 -0.23
CA ASP A 228 -11.93 -0.28 -1.28
C ASP A 228 -12.85 -0.82 -2.38
N PHE A 229 -13.43 0.10 -3.16
CA PHE A 229 -14.10 -0.20 -4.42
C PHE A 229 -13.37 0.52 -5.56
N ASN A 230 -13.18 -0.17 -6.68
CA ASN A 230 -12.50 0.36 -7.85
C ASN A 230 -13.35 0.10 -9.11
N VAL A 231 -13.05 0.84 -10.19
CA VAL A 231 -13.74 0.69 -11.47
C VAL A 231 -13.44 -0.67 -12.11
N TYR A 232 -14.40 -1.20 -12.86
CA TYR A 232 -14.21 -2.41 -13.67
C TYR A 232 -13.44 -2.07 -14.95
N GLY A 233 -12.20 -2.52 -15.02
CA GLY A 233 -11.28 -2.26 -16.12
C GLY A 233 -10.14 -1.32 -15.73
N PRO A 234 -9.30 -0.93 -16.70
CA PRO A 234 -8.28 0.09 -16.51
C PRO A 234 -8.89 1.39 -15.94
N PRO A 235 -8.21 2.09 -15.02
CA PRO A 235 -6.82 1.88 -14.59
C PRO A 235 -6.63 0.86 -13.47
N THR A 236 -7.69 0.18 -13.01
CA THR A 236 -7.59 -0.80 -11.92
C THR A 236 -6.71 -1.98 -12.36
N ASP A 237 -5.68 -2.32 -11.59
CA ASP A 237 -4.81 -3.46 -11.87
C ASP A 237 -5.55 -4.81 -11.71
N GLY A 238 -5.41 -5.73 -12.66
CA GLY A 238 -5.95 -7.09 -12.59
C GLY A 238 -5.14 -8.02 -11.68
N LEU A 239 -3.93 -7.62 -11.29
CA LEU A 239 -2.99 -8.33 -10.42
C LEU A 239 -2.61 -9.71 -10.97
N MET A 240 -3.30 -10.76 -10.52
CA MET A 240 -3.08 -12.13 -10.97
C MET A 240 -3.92 -12.49 -12.19
N PHE A 241 -4.65 -11.53 -12.75
CA PHE A 241 -5.46 -11.70 -13.95
C PHE A 241 -5.18 -10.61 -14.98
N ASP A 242 -5.25 -10.98 -16.25
CA ASP A 242 -5.34 -10.00 -17.33
C ASP A 242 -6.80 -9.55 -17.53
N TRP A 243 -7.01 -8.29 -17.88
CA TRP A 243 -8.38 -7.78 -18.16
C TRP A 243 -9.05 -8.47 -19.35
N SER A 244 -8.26 -8.84 -20.35
CA SER A 244 -8.73 -9.56 -21.53
C SER A 244 -9.29 -10.94 -21.17
N GLU A 245 -8.65 -11.67 -20.25
CA GLU A 245 -9.16 -12.96 -19.79
C GLU A 245 -10.35 -12.80 -18.84
N LEU A 246 -10.36 -11.81 -17.94
CA LEU A 246 -11.48 -11.54 -17.04
C LEU A 246 -12.78 -11.31 -17.81
N THR A 247 -12.69 -10.62 -18.94
CA THR A 247 -13.82 -10.38 -19.85
C THR A 247 -14.36 -11.67 -20.48
N LEU A 248 -13.52 -12.70 -20.65
CA LEU A 248 -13.90 -13.98 -21.27
C LEU A 248 -14.30 -15.05 -20.26
N LEU A 249 -13.99 -14.86 -18.96
CA LEU A 249 -14.36 -15.83 -17.94
C LEU A 249 -15.89 -15.97 -17.83
N PRO A 250 -16.44 -17.19 -17.78
CA PRO A 250 -17.87 -17.41 -17.62
C PRO A 250 -18.34 -17.11 -16.19
N ILE A 251 -19.52 -16.50 -16.04
CA ILE A 251 -20.11 -16.11 -14.73
C ILE A 251 -20.88 -17.27 -14.09
N ASP A 252 -21.37 -18.22 -14.89
CA ASP A 252 -22.23 -19.34 -14.47
C ASP A 252 -21.49 -20.50 -13.79
N LYS A 253 -20.19 -20.35 -13.54
CA LYS A 253 -19.34 -21.33 -12.87
C LYS A 253 -19.08 -20.95 -11.42
N GLU A 254 -18.39 -21.85 -10.72
CA GLU A 254 -17.78 -21.57 -9.42
C GLU A 254 -16.83 -20.36 -9.50
N VAL A 255 -16.77 -19.54 -8.46
CA VAL A 255 -15.89 -18.35 -8.41
C VAL A 255 -14.43 -18.74 -8.69
N TYR A 256 -13.78 -18.08 -9.64
CA TYR A 256 -12.37 -18.32 -9.93
C TYR A 256 -11.50 -17.76 -8.80
N PHE A 257 -10.58 -18.55 -8.25
CA PHE A 257 -9.67 -18.07 -7.20
C PHE A 257 -8.20 -18.34 -7.60
N ARG A 258 -7.40 -17.28 -7.72
CA ARG A 258 -5.95 -17.35 -7.93
C ARG A 258 -5.16 -16.89 -6.70
N TRP A 259 -4.12 -17.64 -6.37
CA TRP A 259 -3.15 -17.31 -5.33
C TRP A 259 -1.75 -17.74 -5.78
N GLN A 260 -0.72 -17.23 -5.11
CA GLN A 260 0.66 -17.60 -5.39
C GLN A 260 0.95 -18.96 -4.75
N GLY A 261 1.19 -19.98 -5.58
CA GLY A 261 1.49 -21.34 -5.13
C GLY A 261 2.99 -21.63 -5.03
N ASP A 262 3.85 -20.79 -5.60
CA ASP A 262 5.30 -20.99 -5.57
C ASP A 262 5.86 -20.65 -4.19
N LYS A 263 6.23 -21.68 -3.43
CA LYS A 263 6.79 -21.56 -2.07
C LYS A 263 8.15 -20.85 -2.03
N THR A 264 8.81 -20.71 -3.18
CA THR A 264 10.09 -20.00 -3.29
C THR A 264 9.88 -18.49 -3.44
N MET A 265 8.68 -18.03 -3.81
CA MET A 265 8.33 -16.61 -3.89
C MET A 265 8.25 -16.00 -2.49
N ARG A 266 9.20 -15.13 -2.17
CA ARG A 266 9.25 -14.40 -0.89
C ARG A 266 8.82 -12.96 -1.09
N SER A 267 8.15 -12.43 -0.06
CA SER A 267 7.62 -11.07 -0.08
C SER A 267 8.71 -10.03 -0.27
N SER A 268 8.61 -9.25 -1.34
CA SER A 268 9.58 -8.27 -1.83
C SER A 268 11.00 -8.83 -2.06
N VAL A 269 11.52 -8.64 -3.28
CA VAL A 269 12.91 -8.99 -3.67
C VAL A 269 13.95 -8.42 -2.68
N PHE A 270 13.61 -7.36 -1.95
CA PHE A 270 14.49 -6.70 -0.99
C PHE A 270 14.29 -7.10 0.47
N SER A 271 13.25 -7.87 0.83
CA SER A 271 13.09 -8.29 2.25
C SER A 271 14.20 -9.22 2.71
N GLN A 272 14.90 -9.89 1.80
CA GLN A 272 16.09 -10.69 2.13
C GLN A 272 17.19 -9.84 2.77
N TYR A 273 17.33 -8.57 2.37
CA TYR A 273 18.31 -7.66 2.98
C TYR A 273 17.87 -7.11 4.34
N LYS A 274 16.65 -7.41 4.79
CA LYS A 274 16.14 -7.03 6.11
C LYS A 274 16.35 -8.11 7.17
N LEU A 275 16.83 -9.29 6.77
CA LEU A 275 17.14 -10.39 7.67
C LEU A 275 18.66 -10.53 7.78
N PRO A 276 19.19 -11.00 8.94
CA PRO A 276 20.59 -11.40 9.03
C PRO A 276 20.93 -12.37 7.91
N ILE A 277 22.10 -12.19 7.30
CA ILE A 277 22.61 -13.02 6.20
C ILE A 277 22.53 -14.50 6.54
N ASP A 278 22.86 -14.87 7.78
CA ASP A 278 22.83 -16.27 8.22
C ASP A 278 21.42 -16.87 8.15
N LEU A 279 20.39 -16.10 8.48
CA LEU A 279 19.00 -16.55 8.39
C LEU A 279 18.55 -16.69 6.92
N VAL A 280 19.03 -15.80 6.06
CA VAL A 280 18.79 -15.88 4.61
C VAL A 280 19.43 -17.15 4.06
N ASP A 281 20.69 -17.42 4.40
CA ASP A 281 21.45 -18.58 3.93
C ASP A 281 20.88 -19.92 4.43
N ILE A 282 20.48 -19.98 5.70
CA ILE A 282 19.80 -21.14 6.29
C ILE A 282 18.48 -21.43 5.54
N SER A 283 17.70 -20.38 5.28
CA SER A 283 16.38 -20.53 4.67
C SER A 283 16.42 -20.78 3.16
N SER A 284 17.47 -20.33 2.46
CA SER A 284 17.67 -20.53 1.03
C SER A 284 18.42 -21.83 0.72
N GLY A 285 19.01 -22.48 1.73
CA GLY A 285 19.86 -23.65 1.57
C GLY A 285 21.23 -23.33 0.98
N GLY A 286 21.66 -22.07 1.02
CA GLY A 286 22.95 -21.62 0.49
C GLY A 286 24.14 -22.05 1.34
N ASP A 287 23.94 -22.30 2.63
CA ASP A 287 24.99 -22.73 3.55
C ASP A 287 24.42 -23.70 4.61
N THR A 288 24.80 -24.98 4.49
CA THR A 288 24.34 -26.03 5.41
C THR A 288 25.02 -25.96 6.77
N ASP A 289 26.19 -25.35 6.87
CA ASP A 289 26.97 -25.31 8.10
C ASP A 289 26.31 -24.35 9.11
N LYS A 290 25.78 -23.22 8.63
CA LYS A 290 25.01 -22.27 9.45
C LYS A 290 23.74 -22.88 10.05
N LEU A 291 23.11 -23.82 9.35
CA LEU A 291 21.96 -24.56 9.88
C LEU A 291 22.39 -25.49 11.03
N ILE A 292 23.54 -26.15 10.89
CA ILE A 292 24.10 -27.01 11.94
C ILE A 292 24.47 -26.17 13.18
N ASP A 293 25.08 -25.00 12.98
CA ASP A 293 25.43 -24.09 14.07
C ASP A 293 24.18 -23.60 14.83
N LEU A 294 23.11 -23.25 14.12
CA LEU A 294 21.83 -22.87 14.72
C LEU A 294 21.21 -24.00 15.53
N ILE A 295 21.26 -25.24 15.02
CA ILE A 295 20.78 -26.43 15.72
C ILE A 295 21.61 -26.70 16.97
N GLN A 296 22.94 -26.57 16.89
CA GLN A 296 23.83 -26.76 18.03
C GLN A 296 23.59 -25.72 19.13
N ALA A 297 23.46 -24.44 18.76
CA ALA A 297 23.15 -23.36 19.71
C ALA A 297 21.84 -23.64 20.46
N HIS A 298 20.80 -24.12 19.76
CA HIS A 298 19.51 -24.44 20.39
C HIS A 298 19.60 -25.65 21.33
N VAL A 299 20.42 -26.65 21.00
CA VAL A 299 20.67 -27.81 21.87
C VAL A 299 21.44 -27.41 23.14
N GLU A 300 22.36 -26.45 23.05
CA GLU A 300 23.09 -25.93 24.20
C GLU A 300 22.22 -25.08 25.12
N GLU A 301 21.31 -24.27 24.57
CA GLU A 301 20.31 -23.52 25.34
C GLU A 301 19.38 -24.46 26.13
N GLN A 302 18.91 -25.55 25.52
CA GLN A 302 18.07 -26.54 26.20
C GLN A 302 18.80 -27.24 27.35
N LYS A 303 20.10 -27.54 27.19
CA LYS A 303 20.91 -28.15 28.26
C LYS A 303 21.18 -27.19 29.42
N ASN A 304 21.29 -25.89 29.15
CA ASN A 304 21.52 -24.88 30.19
C ASN A 304 20.23 -24.44 30.90
N GLY A 305 19.06 -24.67 30.31
CA GLY A 305 17.75 -24.40 30.93
C GLY A 305 17.24 -25.50 31.87
N GLU A 306 17.88 -26.66 31.90
CA GLU A 306 17.54 -27.80 32.77
C GLU A 306 18.43 -27.89 34.03
N ALA A 307 19.25 -26.86 34.31
CA ALA A 307 20.15 -26.77 35.47
C ALA A 307 19.63 -25.82 36.57
#